data_AF-A0A956GW55-F1
#
_entry.id   AF-A0A956GW55-F1
#
_cell.length_a   1.000
_cell.length_b   1.000
_cell.length_c   1.000
_cell.angle_alpha   90.00
_cell.angle_beta   90.00
_cell.angle_gamma   90.00
#
_symmetry.space_group_name_H-M   'P 1'
#
loop_
_entity.id
_entity.type
_entity.pdbx_description
1 polymer ?
#
loop_
_entity_poly.entity_id
_entity_poly.type
_entity_poly.pdbx_seq_one_letter_code
_entity_poly.pdbx_strand_id
1 'polypeptide(L)'
;ARRLDPIWLHTQLNNAVIGARPGAAFARRLLARAAEVDPTIRYRLGPTLISELVRADARDVTVLPPAAFYVVPPSYSFRFFTGGPLRLPDATRVLHVVSSNHGALLGALDEDTLRRRATRGTYYALGAAIAERARALPARRAVAA
;
A
#
# COMPACT_ATOMS: atom_id res chain seq x y z
N ALA A 1 -18.95 12.71 -26.66
CA ALA A 1 -19.13 12.00 -25.36
C ALA A 1 -17.96 11.04 -25.17
N ARG A 2 -17.21 11.11 -24.06
CA ARG A 2 -16.14 10.14 -23.77
C ARG A 2 -16.80 8.78 -23.48
N ARG A 3 -16.62 7.79 -24.37
CA ARG A 3 -17.07 6.41 -24.14
C ARG A 3 -16.43 5.93 -22.83
N LEU A 4 -17.27 5.55 -21.87
CA LEU A 4 -16.82 4.76 -20.74
C LEU A 4 -16.50 3.36 -21.28
N ASP A 5 -15.23 3.00 -21.27
CA ASP A 5 -14.73 1.64 -21.50
C ASP A 5 -15.50 0.63 -20.61
N PRO A 6 -15.98 -0.51 -21.14
CA PRO A 6 -16.63 -1.56 -20.36
C PRO A 6 -15.86 -2.00 -19.11
N ILE A 7 -14.52 -1.85 -19.11
CA ILE A 7 -13.69 -2.18 -17.96
C ILE A 7 -14.05 -1.38 -16.70
N TRP A 8 -14.68 -0.21 -16.83
CA TRP A 8 -15.12 0.64 -15.72
C TRP A 8 -16.34 0.10 -14.96
N LEU A 9 -17.07 -0.86 -15.53
CA LEU A 9 -18.22 -1.50 -14.88
C LEU A 9 -17.80 -2.68 -13.98
N HIS A 10 -16.51 -2.98 -13.94
CA HIS A 10 -15.98 -4.12 -13.20
C HIS A 10 -15.07 -3.67 -12.06
N THR A 11 -15.05 -4.44 -10.98
CA THR A 11 -14.05 -4.29 -9.91
C THR A 11 -12.65 -4.41 -10.50
N GLN A 12 -11.82 -3.40 -10.23
CA GLN A 12 -10.42 -3.35 -10.67
C GLN A 12 -9.48 -3.50 -9.47
N LEU A 13 -8.26 -3.95 -9.74
CA LEU A 13 -7.21 -4.03 -8.73
C LEU A 13 -6.72 -2.64 -8.33
N ASN A 14 -6.41 -2.48 -7.05
CA ASN A 14 -5.80 -1.26 -6.52
C ASN A 14 -4.35 -1.16 -6.99
N ASN A 15 -4.00 -0.08 -7.68
CA ASN A 15 -2.63 0.18 -8.17
C ASN A 15 -1.77 0.95 -7.16
N ALA A 16 -2.33 1.45 -6.06
CA ALA A 16 -1.61 2.19 -5.03
C ALA A 16 -0.91 1.27 -4.00
N VAL A 17 -1.21 -0.03 -4.03
CA VAL A 17 -0.67 -1.01 -3.07
C VAL A 17 -0.12 -2.20 -3.83
N ILE A 18 1.18 -2.17 -4.08
CA ILE A 18 1.91 -3.26 -4.75
C ILE A 18 3.15 -3.56 -3.92
N GLY A 19 3.24 -4.79 -3.41
CA GLY A 19 4.43 -5.30 -2.75
C GLY A 19 5.20 -6.22 -3.71
N ALA A 20 6.49 -5.97 -3.88
CA ALA A 20 7.33 -6.82 -4.72
C ALA A 20 8.77 -6.89 -4.17
N ARG A 21 9.44 -8.04 -4.40
CA ARG A 21 10.89 -8.11 -4.23
C ARG A 21 11.59 -7.32 -5.34
N PRO A 22 12.81 -6.80 -5.10
CA PRO A 22 13.62 -6.22 -6.16
C PRO A 22 13.74 -7.17 -7.36
N GLY A 23 13.52 -6.65 -8.57
CA GLY A 23 13.62 -7.42 -9.81
C GLY A 23 12.45 -8.36 -10.12
N ALA A 24 11.33 -8.29 -9.38
CA ALA A 24 10.15 -9.11 -9.66
C ALA A 24 9.69 -9.02 -11.13
N ALA A 25 9.42 -10.18 -11.73
CA ALA A 25 9.06 -10.28 -13.15
C ALA A 25 7.78 -9.50 -13.48
N PHE A 26 6.74 -9.59 -12.64
CA PHE A 26 5.53 -8.79 -12.78
C PHE A 26 5.80 -7.28 -12.84
N ALA A 27 6.70 -6.75 -11.99
CA ALA A 27 7.03 -5.32 -12.01
C ALA A 27 7.70 -4.90 -13.33
N ARG A 28 8.55 -5.76 -13.90
CA ARG A 28 9.13 -5.53 -15.24
C ARG A 28 8.06 -5.53 -16.34
N ARG A 29 7.14 -6.51 -16.32
CA ARG A 29 6.02 -6.56 -17.29
C ARG A 29 5.13 -5.32 -17.17
N LEU A 30 4.84 -4.89 -15.94
CA LEU A 30 4.06 -3.69 -15.64
C LEU A 30 4.71 -2.43 -16.23
N LEU A 31 6.01 -2.23 -15.99
CA LEU A 31 6.74 -1.07 -16.49
C LEU A 31 6.90 -1.09 -18.02
N ALA A 32 7.20 -2.25 -18.61
CA ALA A 32 7.27 -2.38 -20.06
C ALA A 32 5.94 -2.02 -20.72
N ARG A 33 4.83 -2.55 -20.19
CA ARG A 33 3.50 -2.24 -20.72
C ARG A 33 3.09 -0.78 -20.47
N ALA A 34 3.49 -0.19 -19.35
CA ALA A 34 3.26 1.23 -19.08
C ALA A 34 3.89 2.16 -20.14
N ALA A 35 5.02 1.76 -20.75
CA ALA A 35 5.67 2.55 -21.80
C ALA A 35 4.92 2.54 -23.15
N GLU A 36 4.01 1.58 -23.35
CA GLU A 36 3.28 1.38 -24.61
C GLU A 36 1.85 1.93 -24.57
N VAL A 37 1.34 2.28 -23.39
CA VAL A 37 -0.04 2.74 -23.25
C VAL A 37 -0.13 4.25 -23.32
N ASP A 38 -1.20 4.74 -23.94
CA ASP A 38 -1.49 6.18 -24.02
C ASP A 38 -1.82 6.75 -22.62
N PRO A 39 -0.99 7.65 -22.06
CA PRO A 39 -1.20 8.21 -20.73
C PRO A 39 -2.37 9.21 -20.68
N THR A 40 -2.85 9.70 -21.82
CA THR A 40 -3.98 10.65 -21.89
C THR A 40 -5.32 9.98 -21.59
N ILE A 41 -5.37 8.64 -21.68
CA ILE A 41 -6.55 7.85 -21.33
C ILE A 41 -6.59 7.68 -19.81
N ARG A 42 -7.70 8.14 -19.22
CA ARG A 42 -7.91 8.11 -17.77
C ARG A 42 -7.69 6.70 -17.19
N TYR A 43 -6.90 6.61 -16.13
CA TYR A 43 -6.53 5.38 -15.41
C TYR A 43 -5.82 4.30 -16.25
N ARG A 44 -5.43 4.60 -17.50
CA ARG A 44 -4.75 3.65 -18.38
C ARG A 44 -3.39 3.22 -17.84
N LEU A 45 -2.74 4.06 -17.04
CA LEU A 45 -1.51 3.74 -16.29
C LEU A 45 -1.76 3.27 -14.84
N GLY A 46 -3.03 3.15 -14.44
CA GLY A 46 -3.42 2.87 -13.06
C GLY A 46 -4.12 1.52 -12.91
N PRO A 47 -5.30 1.46 -12.25
CA PRO A 47 -6.05 0.23 -12.01
C PRO A 47 -6.33 -0.60 -13.27
N THR A 48 -6.53 0.04 -14.42
CA THR A 48 -6.77 -0.65 -15.70
C THR A 48 -5.56 -1.47 -16.13
N LEU A 49 -4.36 -0.88 -16.16
CA LEU A 49 -3.14 -1.55 -16.59
C LEU A 49 -2.85 -2.80 -15.76
N ILE A 50 -2.86 -2.64 -14.43
CA ILE A 50 -2.54 -3.74 -13.52
C ILE A 50 -3.60 -4.84 -13.61
N SER A 51 -4.89 -4.48 -13.76
CA SER A 51 -5.97 -5.47 -13.91
C SER A 51 -5.86 -6.25 -15.21
N GLU A 52 -5.53 -5.60 -16.32
CA GLU A 52 -5.32 -6.26 -17.62
C GLU A 52 -4.15 -7.24 -17.57
N LEU A 53 -3.00 -6.82 -17.00
CA LEU A 53 -1.83 -7.69 -16.90
C LEU A 53 -2.07 -8.90 -16.00
N VAL A 54 -2.74 -8.72 -14.86
CA VAL A 54 -3.07 -9.85 -13.97
C VAL A 54 -4.08 -10.79 -14.62
N ARG A 55 -5.09 -10.27 -15.33
CA ARG A 55 -6.03 -11.13 -16.07
C ARG A 55 -5.35 -11.92 -17.18
N ALA A 56 -4.34 -11.34 -17.84
CA ALA A 56 -3.57 -12.01 -18.88
C ALA A 56 -2.61 -13.06 -18.31
N ASP A 57 -1.87 -12.73 -17.24
CA ASP A 57 -0.91 -13.64 -16.59
C ASP A 57 -0.68 -13.25 -15.11
N ALA A 58 -1.25 -14.06 -14.21
CA ALA A 58 -1.12 -13.92 -12.76
C ALA A 58 -0.13 -14.89 -12.12
N ARG A 59 0.65 -15.66 -12.89
CA ARG A 59 1.44 -16.80 -12.35
C ARG A 59 2.42 -16.44 -11.23
N ASP A 60 2.91 -15.21 -11.23
CA ASP A 60 3.88 -14.65 -10.29
C ASP A 60 3.27 -13.53 -9.43
N VAL A 61 1.95 -13.46 -9.34
CA VAL A 61 1.21 -12.45 -8.58
C VAL A 61 0.25 -13.12 -7.60
N THR A 62 0.19 -12.62 -6.38
CA THR A 62 -0.86 -12.97 -5.42
C THR A 62 -1.79 -11.77 -5.26
N VAL A 63 -3.04 -11.91 -5.66
CA VAL A 63 -4.09 -10.91 -5.42
C VAL A 63 -4.73 -11.18 -4.07
N LEU A 64 -4.70 -10.20 -3.17
CA LEU A 64 -5.33 -10.30 -1.87
C LEU A 64 -6.81 -9.87 -1.93
N PRO A 65 -7.69 -10.48 -1.11
CA PRO A 65 -9.09 -10.09 -1.05
C PRO A 65 -9.25 -8.67 -0.47
N PRO A 66 -10.38 -7.98 -0.70
CA PRO A 66 -10.62 -6.63 -0.16
C PRO A 66 -10.40 -6.52 1.35
N ALA A 67 -10.74 -7.56 2.13
CA ALA A 67 -10.54 -7.60 3.58
C ALA A 67 -9.06 -7.53 4.02
N ALA A 68 -8.11 -7.79 3.12
CA ALA A 68 -6.69 -7.62 3.37
C ALA A 68 -6.23 -6.16 3.34
N PHE A 69 -7.05 -5.27 2.80
CA PHE A 69 -6.77 -3.85 2.68
C PHE A 69 -7.76 -3.03 3.51
N TYR A 70 -7.26 -2.37 4.55
CA TYR A 70 -8.07 -1.50 5.40
C TYR A 70 -7.78 -0.03 5.10
N VAL A 71 -8.80 0.72 4.66
CA VAL A 71 -8.71 2.16 4.40
C VAL A 71 -9.28 2.93 5.57
N VAL A 72 -8.51 3.88 6.09
CA VAL A 72 -9.01 4.85 7.07
C VAL A 72 -9.40 6.12 6.31
N PRO A 73 -10.68 6.53 6.31
CA PRO A 73 -11.07 7.76 5.65
C PRO A 73 -10.38 8.99 6.29
N PRO A 74 -10.12 10.06 5.52
CA PRO A 74 -9.41 11.24 6.02
C PRO A 74 -10.02 11.82 7.30
N SER A 75 -11.35 11.88 7.39
CA SER A 75 -12.10 12.41 8.54
C SER A 75 -11.96 11.58 9.83
N TYR A 76 -11.56 10.31 9.72
CA TYR A 76 -11.41 9.38 10.85
C TYR A 76 -9.95 9.04 11.17
N SER A 77 -9.01 9.57 10.40
CA SER A 77 -7.57 9.28 10.53
C SER A 77 -6.99 9.63 11.90
N PHE A 78 -7.48 10.68 12.57
CA PHE A 78 -7.01 11.08 13.91
C PHE A 78 -7.20 9.97 14.97
N ARG A 79 -8.27 9.17 14.85
CA ARG A 79 -8.56 8.08 15.80
C ARG A 79 -7.47 7.01 15.79
N PHE A 80 -6.71 6.92 14.71
CA PHE A 80 -5.62 5.97 14.59
C PHE A 80 -4.37 6.39 15.40
N PHE A 81 -4.25 7.67 15.72
CA PHE A 81 -3.16 8.24 16.52
C PHE A 81 -3.52 8.39 18.00
N THR A 82 -4.77 8.75 18.31
CA THR A 82 -5.20 9.12 19.68
C THR A 82 -6.52 8.50 20.13
N GLY A 83 -7.23 7.78 19.26
CA GLY A 83 -8.58 7.27 19.53
C GLY A 83 -8.66 5.92 20.24
N GLY A 84 -7.53 5.42 20.77
CA GLY A 84 -7.46 4.09 21.39
C GLY A 84 -7.25 2.94 20.39
N PRO A 85 -7.28 1.68 20.86
CA PRO A 85 -7.00 0.52 20.03
C PRO A 85 -8.14 0.22 19.06
N LEU A 86 -7.89 0.40 17.76
CA LEU A 86 -8.73 -0.10 16.68
C LEU A 86 -8.51 -1.60 16.51
N ARG A 87 -9.58 -2.40 16.58
CA ARG A 87 -9.53 -3.83 16.23
C ARG A 87 -9.56 -3.98 14.72
N LEU A 88 -8.43 -4.39 14.14
CA LEU A 88 -8.35 -4.71 12.72
C LEU A 88 -8.90 -6.11 12.46
N PRO A 89 -9.52 -6.37 11.29
CA PRO A 89 -9.81 -7.73 10.85
C PRO A 89 -8.54 -8.57 10.78
N ASP A 90 -8.61 -9.85 11.15
CA ASP A 90 -7.45 -10.76 11.16
C ASP A 90 -6.84 -10.96 9.76
N ALA A 91 -7.65 -10.75 8.71
CA ALA A 91 -7.21 -10.80 7.32
C ALA A 91 -6.41 -9.56 6.88
N THR A 92 -6.43 -8.45 7.64
CA THR A 92 -5.75 -7.21 7.26
C THR A 92 -4.25 -7.42 7.13
N ARG A 93 -3.69 -6.98 5.99
CA ARG A 93 -2.26 -7.03 5.67
C ARG A 93 -1.69 -5.65 5.40
N VAL A 94 -2.50 -4.77 4.81
CA VAL A 94 -2.11 -3.40 4.49
C VAL A 94 -3.12 -2.44 5.10
N LEU A 95 -2.59 -1.39 5.71
CA LEU A 95 -3.38 -0.30 6.26
C LEU A 95 -3.02 0.99 5.52
N HIS A 96 -4.01 1.59 4.86
CA HIS A 96 -3.85 2.87 4.19
C HIS A 96 -4.30 3.99 5.13
N VAL A 97 -3.33 4.74 5.64
CA VAL A 97 -3.59 5.98 6.38
C VAL A 97 -3.54 7.13 5.39
N VAL A 98 -4.67 7.84 5.20
CA VAL A 98 -4.65 9.11 4.48
C VAL A 98 -4.03 10.18 5.39
N SER A 99 -2.70 10.28 5.37
CA SER A 99 -1.92 11.13 6.27
C SER A 99 -1.74 12.56 5.76
N SER A 100 -2.36 12.93 4.64
CA SER A 100 -2.22 14.26 4.02
C SER A 100 -2.59 15.41 4.96
N ASN A 101 -3.42 15.17 5.97
CA ASN A 101 -3.83 16.16 6.97
C ASN A 101 -2.94 16.17 8.22
N HIS A 102 -1.87 15.37 8.28
CA HIS A 102 -1.04 15.15 9.47
C HIS A 102 0.45 15.45 9.21
N GLY A 103 0.76 16.42 8.35
CA GLY A 103 2.15 16.74 7.96
C GLY A 103 3.09 17.00 9.13
N ALA A 104 2.65 17.75 10.14
CA ALA A 104 3.43 17.99 11.37
C ALA A 104 3.68 16.73 12.19
N LEU A 105 2.78 15.75 12.11
CA LEU A 105 2.85 14.49 12.84
C LEU A 105 3.85 13.53 12.16
N LEU A 106 3.89 13.53 10.82
CA LEU A 106 4.86 12.78 10.02
C LEU A 106 6.28 13.35 10.13
N GLY A 107 6.44 14.67 10.25
CA GLY A 107 7.76 15.30 10.38
C GLY A 107 8.50 14.98 11.69
N ALA A 108 7.79 14.54 12.73
CA ALA A 108 8.35 14.18 14.04
C ALA A 108 8.35 12.67 14.30
N LEU A 109 8.11 11.85 13.27
CA LEU A 109 7.99 10.40 13.42
C LEU A 109 9.36 9.71 13.30
N ASP A 110 9.87 9.24 14.43
CA ASP A 110 11.03 8.35 14.54
C ASP A 110 10.69 7.10 15.37
N GLU A 111 11.61 6.12 15.40
CA GLU A 111 11.42 4.86 16.13
C GLU A 111 11.15 5.08 17.63
N ASP A 112 11.78 6.09 18.22
CA ASP A 112 11.66 6.39 19.64
C ASP A 112 10.27 6.96 19.97
N THR A 113 9.76 7.83 19.11
CA THR A 113 8.40 8.35 19.16
C THR A 113 7.36 7.26 18.96
N LEU A 114 7.61 6.31 18.04
CA LEU A 114 6.75 5.13 17.86
C LEU A 114 6.66 4.31 19.16
N ARG A 115 7.81 4.00 19.79
CA ARG A 115 7.84 3.23 21.05
C ARG A 115 7.15 3.95 22.20
N ARG A 116 7.52 5.21 22.48
CA ARG A 116 6.94 5.99 23.58
C ARG A 116 5.42 6.15 23.48
N ARG A 117 4.90 6.18 22.25
CA ARG A 117 3.47 6.39 21.99
C ARG A 117 2.73 5.11 21.64
N ALA A 118 3.36 3.94 21.75
CA ALA A 118 2.78 2.65 21.33
C ALA A 118 1.39 2.38 21.96
N THR A 119 1.15 2.86 23.18
CA THR A 119 -0.14 2.70 23.88
C THR A 119 -1.19 3.76 23.53
N ARG A 120 -0.84 4.82 22.78
CA ARG A 120 -1.74 5.95 22.48
C ARG A 120 -2.66 5.70 21.28
N GLY A 121 -2.32 4.76 20.40
CA GLY A 121 -3.14 4.42 19.24
C GLY A 121 -2.53 3.34 18.36
N THR A 122 -3.36 2.72 17.54
CA THR A 122 -2.98 1.60 16.67
C THR A 122 -1.83 1.95 15.72
N TYR A 123 -1.72 3.20 15.25
CA TYR A 123 -0.59 3.63 14.41
C TYR A 123 0.76 3.40 15.09
N TYR A 124 0.91 3.96 16.30
CA TYR A 124 2.16 3.91 17.05
C TYR A 124 2.47 2.48 17.50
N ALA A 125 1.45 1.72 17.91
CA ALA A 125 1.59 0.31 18.28
C ALA A 125 2.16 -0.53 17.13
N LEU A 126 1.57 -0.41 15.93
CA LEU A 126 2.02 -1.15 14.75
C LEU A 126 3.39 -0.69 14.28
N GLY A 127 3.63 0.63 14.26
CA GLY A 127 4.93 1.18 13.89
C GLY A 127 6.05 0.69 14.80
N ALA A 128 5.82 0.67 16.13
CA ALA A 128 6.78 0.12 17.08
C ALA A 128 7.04 -1.38 16.84
N ALA A 129 6.00 -2.18 16.60
CA ALA A 129 6.14 -3.60 16.31
C ALA A 129 6.91 -3.86 15.00
N ILE A 130 6.71 -3.03 13.97
CA ILE A 130 7.45 -3.10 12.70
C ILE A 130 8.93 -2.75 12.94
N ALA A 131 9.23 -1.68 13.68
CA ALA A 131 10.60 -1.29 14.00
C ALA A 131 11.36 -2.40 14.73
N GLU A 132 10.74 -3.03 15.74
CA GLU A 132 11.36 -4.16 16.47
C GLU A 132 11.60 -5.37 15.56
N ARG A 133 10.63 -5.72 14.70
CA ARG A 133 10.81 -6.80 13.71
C ARG A 133 11.92 -6.49 12.71
N ALA A 134 12.01 -5.25 12.25
CA ALA A 134 13.03 -4.83 11.29
C ALA A 134 14.45 -4.97 11.87
N ARG A 135 14.63 -4.68 13.17
CA ARG A 135 15.90 -4.89 13.88
C ARG A 135 16.28 -6.36 14.04
N ALA A 136 15.28 -7.24 14.15
CA ALA A 136 15.49 -8.67 14.23
C ALA A 136 15.80 -9.31 12.87
N LEU A 137 15.62 -8.58 11.76
CA LEU A 137 16.05 -9.06 10.45
C LEU A 137 17.58 -9.00 10.34
N PRO A 138 18.22 -9.99 9.70
CA PRO A 138 19.64 -9.92 9.42
C PRO A 138 19.95 -8.62 8.67
N ALA A 139 20.99 -7.91 9.10
CA ALA A 139 21.47 -6.74 8.36
C ALA A 139 21.67 -7.14 6.90
N ARG A 140 21.05 -6.40 5.97
CA ARG A 140 21.30 -6.62 4.55
C ARG A 140 22.80 -6.52 4.34
N ARG A 141 23.44 -7.60 3.87
CA ARG A 141 24.79 -7.50 3.31
C ARG A 141 24.74 -6.37 2.30
N ALA A 142 25.56 -5.34 2.53
CA ALA A 142 25.74 -4.29 1.55
C ALA A 142 26.07 -4.98 0.22
N VAL A 143 25.25 -4.75 -0.79
CA VAL A 143 25.63 -5.11 -2.15
C VAL A 143 26.80 -4.20 -2.45
N ALA A 144 28.02 -4.78 -2.44
CA ALA A 144 29.21 -4.07 -2.88
C ALA A 144 28.93 -3.54 -4.29
N ALA A 145 29.08 -2.22 -4.44
CA ALA A 145 28.99 -1.54 -5.72
C ALA A 145 30.13 -1.97 -6.65
#